data_AF-A0A091L968-F1
#
_entry.id   AF-A0A091L968-F1
#
_cell.length_a   1.000
_cell.length_b   1.000
_cell.length_c   1.000
_cell.angle_alpha   90.00
_cell.angle_beta   90.00
_cell.angle_gamma   90.00
#
_symmetry.space_group_name_H-M   'P 1'
#
loop_
_entity.id
_entity.type
_entity.pdbx_description
1 polymer ?
#
loop_
_entity_poly.entity_id
_entity_poly.type
_entity_poly.pdbx_seq_one_letter_code
_entity_poly.pdbx_strand_id
1 'polypeptide(L)'
;LLGFYKGIFPPILAETPKRAVKFFTFEQYKKLLGYASLPPGLAFAVAGLGSGLTEAVVVNPFEVVKVTLQTNRNAFTEQPSSFVQARQIIKTDGLGFQGLNKGLTATLGRHGVFNMVYFGFYFNVKNILPVNKDPNLEFLRKFGIGLVSGTIASIINIPFDVAKSRIQGPQPVPGEIKYRTCFKTMATVYKEEGFLALYKGLVPKIMRLGPG
;
A
#
# COMPACT_ATOMS: atom_id res chain seq x y z
N LEU A 1 -10.08 22.45 11.32
CA LEU A 1 -8.79 22.41 10.58
C LEU A 1 -7.81 21.35 11.12
N LEU A 2 -7.57 21.26 12.43
CA LEU A 2 -6.60 20.32 13.03
C LEU A 2 -6.92 18.82 12.80
N GLY A 3 -8.18 18.45 12.56
CA GLY A 3 -8.57 17.06 12.29
C GLY A 3 -7.95 16.43 11.03
N PHE A 4 -7.57 17.22 10.03
CA PHE A 4 -6.93 16.71 8.80
C PHE A 4 -5.51 16.16 9.02
N TYR A 5 -4.82 16.62 10.06
CA TYR A 5 -3.45 16.22 10.38
C TYR A 5 -3.37 15.07 11.39
N LYS A 6 -4.54 14.53 11.80
CA LYS A 6 -4.62 13.41 12.75
C LYS A 6 -3.84 12.19 12.22
N GLY A 7 -2.88 11.74 13.02
CA GLY A 7 -2.03 10.60 12.67
C GLY A 7 -1.07 10.84 11.50
N ILE A 8 -0.63 12.08 11.24
CA ILE A 8 0.36 12.38 10.19
C ILE A 8 1.78 11.92 10.54
N PHE A 9 2.11 11.83 11.82
CA PHE A 9 3.46 11.54 12.30
C PHE A 9 3.96 10.12 11.93
N PRO A 10 3.19 9.02 12.11
CA PRO A 10 3.64 7.69 11.68
C PRO A 10 3.96 7.60 10.18
N PRO A 11 3.16 8.16 9.25
CA PRO A 11 3.53 8.27 7.84
C PRO A 11 4.86 8.99 7.58
N ILE A 12 5.12 10.11 8.27
CA ILE A 12 6.37 10.87 8.09
C ILE A 12 7.57 10.02 8.49
N LEU A 13 7.50 9.34 9.64
CA LEU A 13 8.56 8.45 10.10
C LEU A 13 8.75 7.23 9.18
N ALA A 14 7.67 6.72 8.60
CA ALA A 14 7.71 5.53 7.75
C ALA A 14 8.21 5.81 6.33
N GLU A 15 8.07 7.04 5.81
CA GLU A 15 8.31 7.30 4.39
C GLU A 15 9.77 7.10 3.97
N THR A 16 10.73 7.53 4.79
CA THR A 16 12.17 7.33 4.49
C THR A 16 12.57 5.84 4.56
N PRO A 17 12.29 5.10 5.64
CA PRO A 17 12.54 3.65 5.69
C PRO A 17 11.85 2.88 4.57
N LYS A 18 10.59 3.22 4.28
CA LYS A 18 9.81 2.63 3.19
C LYS A 18 10.52 2.76 1.85
N ARG A 19 10.93 3.97 1.47
CA ARG A 19 11.62 4.21 0.19
C ARG A 19 12.98 3.52 0.16
N ALA A 20 13.75 3.60 1.25
CA ALA A 20 15.05 2.96 1.35
C ALA A 20 14.95 1.44 1.15
N VAL A 21 14.05 0.77 1.88
CA VAL A 21 13.82 -0.67 1.77
C VAL A 21 13.34 -1.02 0.38
N LYS A 22 12.38 -0.27 -0.19
CA LYS A 22 11.86 -0.52 -1.53
C LYS A 22 12.97 -0.52 -2.58
N PHE A 23 13.73 0.57 -2.70
CA PHE A 23 14.75 0.68 -3.74
C PHE A 23 15.93 -0.27 -3.51
N PHE A 24 16.36 -0.45 -2.26
CA PHE A 24 17.42 -1.40 -1.93
C PHE A 24 17.02 -2.83 -2.32
N THR A 25 15.86 -3.29 -1.85
CA THR A 25 15.40 -4.67 -2.12
C THR A 25 15.09 -4.88 -3.59
N PHE A 26 14.53 -3.89 -4.28
CA PHE A 26 14.27 -3.96 -5.72
C PHE A 26 15.56 -4.21 -6.51
N GLU A 27 16.64 -3.48 -6.21
CA GLU A 27 17.93 -3.69 -6.86
C GLU A 27 18.52 -5.07 -6.57
N GLN A 28 18.39 -5.58 -5.34
CA GLN A 28 18.85 -6.94 -5.00
C GLN A 28 18.04 -8.01 -5.73
N TYR A 29 16.70 -7.91 -5.75
CA TYR A 29 15.85 -8.86 -6.46
C TYR A 29 16.09 -8.83 -7.97
N LYS A 30 16.30 -7.64 -8.56
CA LYS A 30 16.66 -7.51 -9.98
C LYS A 30 17.98 -8.22 -10.29
N LYS A 31 19.02 -8.07 -9.46
CA LYS A 31 20.29 -8.78 -9.62
C LYS A 31 20.11 -10.29 -9.52
N LEU A 32 19.35 -10.75 -8.52
CA LEU A 32 19.10 -12.17 -8.29
C LEU A 32 18.32 -12.81 -9.45
N LEU A 33 17.30 -12.12 -9.97
CA LEU A 33 16.50 -12.59 -11.12
C LEU A 33 17.24 -12.47 -12.44
N GLY A 34 18.29 -11.64 -12.52
CA GLY A 34 19.20 -11.60 -13.67
C GLY A 34 19.90 -12.94 -13.94
N TYR A 35 20.07 -13.78 -12.91
CA TYR A 35 20.60 -15.14 -13.05
C TYR A 35 19.56 -16.17 -13.52
N ALA A 36 18.27 -15.82 -13.54
CA ALA A 36 17.18 -16.76 -13.80
C ALA A 36 16.69 -16.75 -15.28
N SER A 37 17.37 -16.04 -16.18
CA SER A 37 17.05 -15.97 -17.62
C SER A 37 15.57 -15.69 -17.94
N LEU A 38 14.88 -14.92 -17.09
CA LEU A 38 13.48 -14.55 -17.31
C LEU A 38 13.36 -13.41 -18.33
N PRO A 39 12.23 -13.31 -19.06
CA PRO A 39 11.93 -12.15 -19.88
C PRO A 39 12.02 -10.85 -19.04
N PRO A 40 12.62 -9.77 -19.55
CA PRO A 40 12.90 -8.56 -18.74
C PRO A 40 11.66 -8.01 -18.01
N GLY A 41 10.52 -7.94 -18.70
CA GLY A 41 9.27 -7.46 -18.11
C GLY A 41 8.79 -8.29 -16.91
N LEU A 42 8.94 -9.62 -16.99
CA LEU A 42 8.56 -10.54 -15.91
C LEU A 42 9.56 -10.45 -14.75
N ALA A 43 10.86 -10.35 -15.03
CA ALA A 43 11.89 -10.15 -14.01
C ALA A 43 11.63 -8.86 -13.21
N PHE A 44 11.27 -7.76 -13.86
CA PHE A 44 10.94 -6.51 -13.18
C PHE A 44 9.63 -6.60 -12.38
N ALA A 45 8.63 -7.31 -12.88
CA ALA A 45 7.38 -7.54 -12.14
C ALA A 45 7.62 -8.36 -10.86
N VAL A 46 8.41 -9.44 -10.93
CA VAL A 46 8.75 -10.28 -9.77
C VAL A 46 9.66 -9.52 -8.79
N ALA A 47 10.64 -8.74 -9.28
CA ALA A 47 11.44 -7.85 -8.43
C ALA A 47 10.56 -6.81 -7.72
N GLY A 48 9.59 -6.24 -8.45
CA GLY A 48 8.59 -5.33 -7.91
C GLY A 48 7.73 -5.96 -6.83
N LEU A 49 7.26 -7.19 -7.05
CA LEU A 49 6.50 -7.97 -6.08
C LEU A 49 7.30 -8.18 -4.80
N GLY A 50 8.51 -8.74 -4.91
CA GLY A 50 9.37 -9.01 -3.75
C GLY A 50 9.68 -7.74 -2.96
N SER A 51 10.02 -6.65 -3.66
CA SER A 51 10.28 -5.35 -3.04
C SER A 51 9.05 -4.83 -2.28
N GLY A 52 7.85 -4.92 -2.89
CA GLY A 52 6.60 -4.51 -2.24
C GLY A 52 6.21 -5.36 -1.03
N LEU A 53 6.50 -6.66 -1.05
CA LEU A 53 6.26 -7.53 0.10
C LEU A 53 7.19 -7.16 1.27
N THR A 54 8.47 -6.92 1.00
CA THR A 54 9.44 -6.53 2.04
C THR A 54 9.14 -5.13 2.59
N GLU A 55 8.74 -4.19 1.71
CA GLU A 55 8.24 -2.86 2.09
C GLU A 55 7.04 -2.97 3.05
N ALA A 56 6.07 -3.83 2.75
CA ALA A 56 4.88 -4.02 3.56
C ALA A 56 5.18 -4.49 4.99
N VAL A 57 6.15 -5.40 5.18
CA VAL A 57 6.53 -5.88 6.52
C VAL A 57 7.05 -4.74 7.40
N VAL A 58 7.87 -3.85 6.82
CA VAL A 58 8.45 -2.71 7.54
C VAL A 58 7.41 -1.64 7.84
N VAL A 59 6.50 -1.40 6.91
CA VAL A 59 5.55 -0.28 6.97
C VAL A 59 4.29 -0.61 7.77
N ASN A 60 3.88 -1.88 7.82
CA ASN A 60 2.61 -2.29 8.43
C ASN A 60 2.42 -1.82 9.90
N PRO A 61 3.41 -1.93 10.80
CA PRO A 61 3.31 -1.41 12.16
C PRO A 61 2.94 0.08 12.24
N PHE A 62 3.53 0.91 11.38
CA PHE A 62 3.26 2.34 11.32
C PHE A 62 1.86 2.63 10.78
N GLU A 63 1.41 1.84 9.82
CA GLU A 63 0.06 1.96 9.26
C GLU A 63 -1.02 1.59 10.26
N VAL A 64 -0.82 0.55 11.06
CA VAL A 64 -1.76 0.17 12.13
C VAL A 64 -1.91 1.33 13.13
N VAL A 65 -0.80 1.90 13.60
CA VAL A 65 -0.83 3.06 14.52
C VAL A 65 -1.55 4.24 13.89
N LYS A 66 -1.25 4.55 12.62
CA LYS A 66 -1.91 5.62 11.87
C LYS A 66 -3.43 5.40 11.81
N VAL A 67 -3.88 4.21 11.39
CA VAL A 67 -5.30 3.91 11.21
C VAL A 67 -6.03 3.98 12.55
N THR A 68 -5.45 3.46 13.63
CA THR A 68 -6.03 3.53 14.98
C THR A 68 -6.18 4.97 15.46
N LEU A 69 -5.16 5.83 15.23
CA LEU A 69 -5.27 7.25 15.53
C LEU A 69 -6.37 7.90 14.68
N GLN A 70 -6.43 7.65 13.37
CA GLN A 70 -7.40 8.29 12.48
C GLN A 70 -8.84 7.82 12.68
N THR A 71 -9.06 6.60 13.18
CA THR A 71 -10.40 6.02 13.39
C THR A 71 -11.01 6.40 14.73
N ASN A 72 -10.21 6.83 15.71
CA ASN A 72 -10.71 7.27 17.01
C ASN A 72 -11.45 8.61 16.88
N ARG A 73 -12.78 8.56 16.66
CA ARG A 73 -13.64 9.74 16.46
C ARG A 73 -13.85 10.57 17.73
N ASN A 74 -13.70 9.98 18.92
CA ASN A 74 -14.04 10.63 20.19
C ASN A 74 -12.88 11.44 20.79
N ALA A 75 -11.65 11.22 20.30
CA ALA A 75 -10.44 11.91 20.73
C ALA A 75 -10.14 13.16 19.87
N PHE A 76 -11.03 14.17 19.87
CA PHE A 76 -10.69 15.48 19.29
C PHE A 76 -9.99 16.40 20.31
N THR A 77 -10.27 16.22 21.59
CA THR A 77 -9.72 17.00 22.71
C THR A 77 -8.39 16.44 23.24
N GLU A 78 -8.23 15.12 23.33
CA GLU A 78 -6.98 14.48 23.77
C GLU A 78 -6.60 13.33 22.83
N GLN A 79 -5.63 13.58 21.93
CA GLN A 79 -5.06 12.52 21.11
C GLN A 79 -3.79 11.99 21.77
N PRO A 80 -3.68 10.67 22.02
CA PRO A 80 -2.43 10.10 22.48
C PRO A 80 -1.36 10.27 21.39
N SER A 81 -0.11 10.46 21.82
CA SER A 81 1.02 10.46 20.88
C SER A 81 1.12 9.12 20.16
N SER A 82 1.75 9.11 18.99
CA SER A 82 1.93 7.87 18.21
C SER A 82 2.66 6.77 18.99
N PHE A 83 3.60 7.15 19.86
CA PHE A 83 4.32 6.22 20.72
C PHE A 83 3.43 5.65 21.83
N VAL A 84 2.59 6.48 22.45
CA VAL A 84 1.62 6.04 23.46
C VAL A 84 0.63 5.07 22.83
N GLN A 85 0.10 5.41 21.64
CA GLN A 85 -0.82 4.54 20.92
C GLN A 85 -0.17 3.20 20.52
N ALA A 86 1.07 3.22 20.01
CA ALA A 86 1.81 2.01 19.68
C ALA A 86 2.02 1.13 20.92
N ARG A 87 2.46 1.71 22.05
CA ARG A 87 2.63 0.99 23.31
C ARG A 87 1.32 0.40 23.82
N GLN A 88 0.20 1.13 23.67
CA GLN A 88 -1.11 0.65 24.06
C GLN A 88 -1.52 -0.59 23.24
N ILE A 89 -1.36 -0.54 21.91
CA ILE A 89 -1.66 -1.68 21.03
C ILE A 89 -0.81 -2.90 21.43
N ILE A 90 0.48 -2.70 21.68
CA ILE A 90 1.38 -3.80 22.08
C ILE A 90 0.95 -4.39 23.43
N LYS A 91 0.52 -3.57 24.39
CA LYS A 91 0.07 -4.04 25.70
C LYS A 91 -1.27 -4.79 25.64
N THR A 92 -2.20 -4.34 24.80
CA THR A 92 -3.55 -4.90 24.73
C THR A 92 -3.64 -6.10 23.78
N ASP A 93 -3.07 -5.97 22.58
CA ASP A 93 -3.26 -6.92 21.47
C ASP A 93 -1.94 -7.60 21.02
N GLY A 94 -0.80 -7.20 21.59
CA GLY A 94 0.52 -7.77 21.30
C GLY A 94 1.16 -7.33 19.97
N LEU A 95 2.25 -8.01 19.62
CA LEU A 95 2.99 -7.78 18.37
C LEU A 95 2.47 -8.60 17.18
N GLY A 96 1.57 -9.55 17.43
CA GLY A 96 1.07 -10.48 16.40
C GLY A 96 0.07 -9.86 15.43
N PHE A 97 -0.61 -10.73 14.68
CA PHE A 97 -1.62 -10.35 13.67
C PHE A 97 -2.89 -9.72 14.24
N GLN A 98 -3.07 -9.72 15.56
CA GLN A 98 -4.21 -9.08 16.23
C GLN A 98 -3.89 -7.65 16.68
N GLY A 99 -2.61 -7.38 17.02
CA GLY A 99 -2.14 -6.06 17.44
C GLY A 99 -1.33 -5.34 16.39
N LEU A 100 -0.02 -5.15 16.63
CA LEU A 100 0.81 -4.27 15.79
C LEU A 100 0.96 -4.75 14.33
N ASN A 101 0.78 -6.05 14.06
CA ASN A 101 0.78 -6.62 12.71
C ASN A 101 -0.61 -6.87 12.13
N LYS A 102 -1.65 -6.22 12.69
CA LYS A 102 -3.01 -6.31 12.18
C LYS A 102 -3.11 -5.86 10.72
N GLY A 103 -3.77 -6.68 9.90
CA GLY A 103 -3.95 -6.40 8.47
C GLY A 103 -2.71 -6.63 7.60
N LEU A 104 -1.62 -7.21 8.13
CA LEU A 104 -0.39 -7.46 7.37
C LEU A 104 -0.66 -8.19 6.04
N THR A 105 -1.55 -9.18 6.01
CA THR A 105 -1.90 -9.90 4.77
C THR A 105 -2.49 -8.98 3.69
N ALA A 106 -3.31 -8.00 4.07
CA ALA A 106 -3.88 -7.03 3.15
C ALA A 106 -2.85 -5.97 2.75
N THR A 107 -1.95 -5.59 3.67
CA THR A 107 -0.82 -4.70 3.38
C THR A 107 0.17 -5.34 2.40
N LEU A 108 0.50 -6.62 2.57
CA LEU A 108 1.33 -7.41 1.65
C LEU A 108 0.69 -7.45 0.25
N GLY A 109 -0.59 -7.79 0.15
CA GLY A 109 -1.31 -7.77 -1.11
C GLY A 109 -1.31 -6.38 -1.75
N ARG A 110 -1.58 -5.33 -0.96
CA ARG A 110 -1.59 -3.94 -1.42
C ARG A 110 -0.24 -3.46 -1.99
N HIS A 111 0.87 -3.73 -1.32
CA HIS A 111 2.16 -3.22 -1.79
C HIS A 111 2.77 -4.14 -2.84
N GLY A 112 2.64 -5.46 -2.65
CA GLY A 112 3.13 -6.46 -3.59
C GLY A 112 2.46 -6.35 -4.96
N VAL A 113 1.13 -6.39 -5.01
CA VAL A 113 0.38 -6.33 -6.28
C VAL A 113 0.57 -4.97 -6.96
N PHE A 114 0.51 -3.88 -6.21
CA PHE A 114 0.76 -2.55 -6.77
C PHE A 114 2.15 -2.45 -7.42
N ASN A 115 3.22 -2.81 -6.69
CA ASN A 115 4.58 -2.70 -7.21
C ASN A 115 4.82 -3.68 -8.37
N MET A 116 4.28 -4.89 -8.32
CA MET A 116 4.35 -5.86 -9.41
C MET A 116 3.78 -5.31 -10.72
N VAL A 117 2.55 -4.79 -10.67
CA VAL A 117 1.87 -4.25 -11.85
C VAL A 117 2.56 -2.96 -12.31
N TYR A 118 2.89 -2.06 -11.38
CA TYR A 118 3.53 -0.78 -11.68
C TYR A 118 4.87 -0.98 -12.40
N PHE A 119 5.79 -1.76 -11.81
CA PHE A 119 7.11 -1.97 -12.41
C PHE A 119 7.04 -2.83 -13.67
N GLY A 120 6.19 -3.87 -13.67
CA GLY A 120 5.95 -4.69 -14.86
C GLY A 120 5.50 -3.82 -16.04
N PHE A 121 4.47 -3.00 -15.87
CA PHE A 121 3.98 -2.15 -16.96
C PHE A 121 4.96 -1.03 -17.31
N TYR A 122 5.52 -0.34 -16.31
CA TYR A 122 6.43 0.78 -16.52
C TYR A 122 7.65 0.40 -17.36
N PHE A 123 8.33 -0.71 -17.03
CA PHE A 123 9.52 -1.13 -17.76
C PHE A 123 9.21 -1.69 -19.15
N ASN A 124 8.09 -2.41 -19.33
CA ASN A 124 7.67 -2.85 -20.66
C ASN A 124 7.38 -1.66 -21.59
N VAL A 125 6.62 -0.66 -21.12
CA VAL A 125 6.28 0.52 -21.94
C VAL A 125 7.49 1.42 -22.17
N LYS A 126 8.35 1.60 -21.16
CA LYS A 126 9.58 2.39 -21.29
C LYS A 126 10.52 1.84 -22.37
N ASN A 127 10.54 0.53 -22.58
CA ASN A 127 11.37 -0.12 -23.59
C ASN A 127 10.79 0.00 -25.01
N ILE A 128 9.47 0.19 -25.15
CA ILE A 128 8.80 0.35 -26.44
C ILE A 128 8.89 1.81 -26.93
N LEU A 129 8.78 2.77 -26.01
CA LEU A 129 8.78 4.19 -26.36
C LEU A 129 10.21 4.73 -26.49
N PRO A 130 10.58 5.33 -27.64
CA PRO A 130 11.92 5.85 -27.87
C PRO A 130 12.27 6.94 -26.86
N VAL A 131 13.55 7.02 -26.50
CA VAL A 131 14.08 8.05 -25.60
C VAL A 131 14.19 9.36 -26.35
N ASN A 132 13.67 10.44 -25.75
CA ASN A 132 13.76 11.77 -26.33
C ASN A 132 15.03 12.47 -25.82
N LYS A 133 15.73 13.18 -26.71
CA LYS A 133 16.92 13.98 -26.35
C LYS A 133 16.53 15.25 -25.61
N ASP A 134 15.35 15.81 -25.92
CA ASP A 134 14.82 16.99 -25.25
C ASP A 134 14.38 16.67 -23.81
N PRO A 135 14.94 17.35 -22.79
CA PRO A 135 14.61 17.08 -21.39
C PRO A 135 13.11 17.22 -21.07
N ASN A 136 12.43 18.20 -21.68
CA ASN A 136 11.00 18.44 -21.44
C ASN A 136 10.12 17.33 -22.03
N LEU A 137 10.44 16.86 -23.25
CA LEU A 137 9.71 15.76 -23.88
C LEU A 137 10.01 14.43 -23.18
N GLU A 138 11.23 14.24 -22.68
CA GLU A 138 11.61 13.08 -21.89
C GLU A 138 10.90 13.06 -20.53
N PHE A 139 10.76 14.21 -19.88
CA PHE A 139 9.96 14.37 -18.67
C PHE A 139 8.49 14.02 -18.94
N LEU A 140 7.88 14.60 -19.98
CA LEU A 140 6.47 14.36 -20.31
C LEU A 140 6.21 12.90 -20.68
N ARG A 141 7.14 12.26 -21.40
CA ARG A 141 7.12 10.81 -21.68
C ARG A 141 7.13 10.00 -20.38
N LYS A 142 8.10 10.23 -19.50
CA LYS A 142 8.21 9.51 -18.22
C LYS A 142 6.97 9.74 -17.34
N PHE A 143 6.46 10.96 -17.32
CA PHE A 143 5.25 11.33 -16.59
C PHE A 143 4.03 10.57 -17.12
N GLY A 144 3.82 10.55 -18.45
CA GLY A 144 2.72 9.80 -19.07
C GLY A 144 2.78 8.30 -18.80
N ILE A 145 3.97 7.69 -18.93
CA ILE A 145 4.16 6.26 -18.61
C ILE A 145 3.88 6.01 -17.13
N GLY A 146 4.38 6.87 -16.24
CA GLY A 146 4.14 6.80 -14.80
C GLY A 146 2.66 6.90 -14.44
N LEU A 147 1.92 7.82 -15.08
CA LEU A 147 0.50 8.03 -14.84
C LEU A 147 -0.35 6.85 -15.32
N VAL A 148 -0.08 6.31 -16.51
CA VAL A 148 -0.82 5.15 -17.04
C VAL A 148 -0.51 3.90 -16.21
N SER A 149 0.77 3.61 -15.95
CA SER A 149 1.18 2.48 -15.09
C SER A 149 0.59 2.58 -13.69
N GLY A 150 0.61 3.77 -13.08
CA GLY A 150 0.04 4.05 -11.77
C GLY A 150 -1.48 3.88 -11.74
N THR A 151 -2.18 4.29 -12.79
CA THR A 151 -3.64 4.13 -12.92
C THR A 151 -4.03 2.65 -13.02
N ILE A 152 -3.39 1.89 -13.90
CA ILE A 152 -3.64 0.44 -14.07
C ILE A 152 -3.34 -0.30 -12.77
N ALA A 153 -2.17 -0.05 -12.16
CA ALA A 153 -1.82 -0.62 -10.87
C ALA A 153 -2.85 -0.25 -9.79
N SER A 154 -3.36 0.98 -9.81
CA SER A 154 -4.37 1.43 -8.84
C SER A 154 -5.71 0.73 -8.97
N ILE A 155 -6.18 0.50 -10.19
CA ILE A 155 -7.42 -0.25 -10.47
C ILE A 155 -7.32 -1.67 -9.92
N ILE A 156 -6.23 -2.37 -10.22
CA ILE A 156 -6.02 -3.75 -9.75
C ILE A 156 -5.85 -3.80 -8.22
N ASN A 157 -5.24 -2.77 -7.64
CA ASN A 157 -4.89 -2.76 -6.23
C ASN A 157 -6.00 -2.29 -5.27
N ILE A 158 -7.06 -1.67 -5.79
CA ILE A 158 -8.15 -1.11 -4.99
C ILE A 158 -8.87 -2.13 -4.10
N PRO A 159 -9.17 -3.37 -4.55
CA PRO A 159 -9.78 -4.37 -3.68
C PRO A 159 -8.95 -4.71 -2.44
N PHE A 160 -7.61 -4.67 -2.54
CA PHE A 160 -6.71 -4.83 -1.40
C PHE A 160 -6.77 -3.65 -0.43
N ASP A 161 -6.96 -2.42 -0.95
CA ASP A 161 -7.15 -1.22 -0.13
C ASP A 161 -8.44 -1.31 0.68
N VAL A 162 -9.53 -1.76 0.05
CA VAL A 162 -10.80 -2.01 0.74
C VAL A 162 -10.61 -3.06 1.83
N ALA A 163 -10.01 -4.21 1.52
CA ALA A 163 -9.78 -5.27 2.50
C ALA A 163 -8.95 -4.77 3.70
N LYS A 164 -7.86 -4.05 3.42
CA LYS A 164 -7.02 -3.45 4.46
C LYS A 164 -7.81 -2.49 5.36
N SER A 165 -8.60 -1.61 4.77
CA SER A 165 -9.41 -0.64 5.53
C SER A 165 -10.44 -1.31 6.44
N ARG A 166 -11.05 -2.41 6.00
CA ARG A 166 -12.02 -3.21 6.77
C ARG A 166 -11.35 -4.00 7.90
N ILE A 167 -10.14 -4.50 7.67
CA ILE A 167 -9.38 -5.24 8.69
C ILE A 167 -8.81 -4.28 9.74
N GLN A 168 -8.08 -3.24 9.33
CA GLN A 168 -7.40 -2.32 10.25
C GLN A 168 -8.37 -1.35 10.92
N GLY A 169 -9.49 -1.03 10.27
CA GLY A 169 -10.55 -0.19 10.83
C GLY A 169 -11.39 -0.87 11.92
N PRO A 170 -12.38 -0.12 12.45
CA PRO A 170 -13.31 -0.64 13.45
C PRO A 170 -14.13 -1.80 12.88
N GLN A 171 -14.31 -2.84 13.70
CA GLN A 171 -15.17 -3.97 13.33
C GLN A 171 -16.65 -3.56 13.41
N PRO A 172 -17.54 -4.14 12.58
CA PRO A 172 -18.96 -3.78 12.58
C PRO A 172 -19.68 -4.08 13.90
N VAL A 173 -19.28 -5.16 14.58
CA VAL A 173 -19.83 -5.60 15.86
C VAL A 173 -18.72 -5.54 16.92
N PRO A 174 -18.90 -4.81 18.03
CA PRO A 174 -17.92 -4.80 19.11
C PRO A 174 -17.65 -6.20 19.66
N GLY A 175 -16.38 -6.57 19.83
CA GLY A 175 -15.99 -7.89 20.34
C GLY A 175 -15.91 -9.00 19.29
N GLU A 176 -16.47 -8.82 18.09
CA GLU A 176 -16.41 -9.81 17.02
C GLU A 176 -15.47 -9.38 15.89
N ILE A 177 -14.55 -10.28 15.53
CA ILE A 177 -13.60 -10.04 14.43
C ILE A 177 -14.18 -10.63 13.14
N LYS A 178 -14.99 -9.82 12.43
CA LYS A 178 -15.54 -10.18 11.12
C LYS A 178 -14.47 -10.24 10.03
N TYR A 179 -13.57 -9.26 10.00
CA TYR A 179 -12.55 -9.11 8.95
C TYR A 179 -11.15 -9.44 9.47
N ARG A 180 -10.62 -10.60 9.06
CA ARG A 180 -9.33 -11.14 9.56
C ARG A 180 -8.22 -11.14 8.53
N THR A 181 -8.49 -11.74 7.37
CA THR A 181 -7.48 -11.96 6.30
C THR A 181 -7.93 -11.30 5.01
N CYS A 182 -6.98 -10.92 4.17
CA CYS A 182 -7.25 -10.18 2.94
C CYS A 182 -8.31 -10.86 2.06
N PHE A 183 -8.04 -12.08 1.59
CA PHE A 183 -8.94 -12.78 0.66
C PHE A 183 -10.29 -13.13 1.26
N LYS A 184 -10.33 -13.54 2.55
CA LYS A 184 -11.60 -13.78 3.24
C LYS A 184 -12.44 -12.50 3.32
N THR A 185 -11.80 -11.38 3.67
CA THR A 185 -12.46 -10.07 3.73
C THR A 185 -12.98 -9.65 2.36
N MET A 186 -12.19 -9.80 1.29
CA MET A 186 -12.62 -9.51 -0.08
C MET A 186 -13.82 -10.37 -0.48
N ALA A 187 -13.79 -11.67 -0.18
CA ALA A 187 -14.90 -12.58 -0.45
C ALA A 187 -16.16 -12.21 0.34
N THR A 188 -16.02 -11.83 1.61
CA THR A 188 -17.15 -11.35 2.43
C THR A 188 -17.74 -10.06 1.86
N VAL A 189 -16.90 -9.06 1.54
CA VAL A 189 -17.38 -7.80 0.94
C VAL A 189 -18.07 -8.04 -0.40
N TYR A 190 -17.52 -8.91 -1.25
CA TYR A 190 -18.14 -9.28 -2.51
C TYR A 190 -19.52 -9.94 -2.32
N LYS A 191 -19.63 -10.87 -1.35
CA LYS A 191 -20.89 -11.59 -1.08
C LYS A 191 -21.96 -10.70 -0.45
N GLU A 192 -21.58 -9.79 0.44
CA GLU A 192 -22.54 -8.99 1.21
C GLU A 192 -22.85 -7.62 0.60
N GLU A 193 -21.87 -6.96 0.00
CA GLU A 193 -22.01 -5.60 -0.55
C GLU A 193 -21.92 -5.55 -2.09
N GLY A 194 -21.54 -6.66 -2.74
CA GLY A 194 -21.39 -6.77 -4.19
C GLY A 194 -20.04 -6.32 -4.74
N PHE A 195 -19.87 -6.50 -6.06
CA PHE A 195 -18.61 -6.22 -6.76
C PHE A 195 -18.16 -4.75 -6.66
N LEU A 196 -19.09 -3.80 -6.83
CA LEU A 196 -18.79 -2.38 -6.80
C LEU A 196 -18.24 -1.92 -5.43
N ALA A 197 -18.55 -2.62 -4.35
CA ALA A 197 -18.04 -2.30 -3.03
C ALA A 197 -16.52 -2.50 -2.91
N LEU A 198 -15.94 -3.44 -3.67
CA LEU A 198 -14.49 -3.62 -3.75
C LEU A 198 -13.78 -2.43 -4.42
N TYR A 199 -14.52 -1.58 -5.14
CA TYR A 199 -13.99 -0.42 -5.86
C TYR A 199 -14.32 0.94 -5.22
N LYS A 200 -14.91 0.94 -4.02
CA LYS A 200 -15.13 2.17 -3.24
C LYS A 200 -13.80 2.85 -2.94
N GLY A 201 -13.63 4.08 -3.44
CA GLY A 201 -12.41 4.88 -3.30
C GLY A 201 -11.49 4.91 -4.51
N LEU A 202 -11.87 4.31 -5.65
CA LEU A 202 -11.07 4.34 -6.88
C LEU A 202 -10.82 5.78 -7.38
N VAL A 203 -11.88 6.58 -7.50
CA VAL A 203 -11.81 7.97 -7.98
C VAL A 203 -10.83 8.82 -7.15
N PRO A 204 -10.97 8.94 -5.81
CA PRO A 204 -10.03 9.72 -5.02
C PRO A 204 -8.61 9.16 -5.05
N LYS A 205 -8.43 7.84 -5.27
CA LYS A 205 -7.09 7.25 -5.45
C LYS A 205 -6.44 7.70 -6.75
N ILE A 206 -7.17 7.69 -7.87
CA ILE A 206 -6.65 8.12 -9.18
C ILE A 206 -6.34 9.62 -9.15
N MET A 207 -7.22 10.45 -8.58
CA MET A 207 -6.98 11.89 -8.47
C MET A 207 -5.69 12.23 -7.70
N ARG A 208 -5.30 11.39 -6.74
CA ARG A 208 -4.06 11.55 -5.97
C ARG A 208 -2.80 11.20 -6.76
N LEU A 209 -2.90 10.44 -7.86
CA LEU A 209 -1.73 10.03 -8.65
C LEU A 209 -1.14 11.17 -9.49
N GLY A 210 -1.97 12.11 -9.96
CA GLY A 210 -1.52 13.23 -10.79
C GLY A 210 -0.46 14.13 -10.13
N PRO A 211 -0.67 14.58 -8.88
CA PRO A 211 0.30 15.43 -8.17
C PRO A 211 1.35 14.66 -7.33
N GLY A 212 1.27 13.32 -7.27
CA GLY A 212 2.02 12.49 -6.31
C GLY A 212 3.20 11.71 -6.89
#